data_AF-A0A6J7P205-F1
#
_entry.id   AF-A0A6J7P205-F1
#
_cell.length_a   1.000
_cell.length_b   1.000
_cell.length_c   1.000
_cell.angle_alpha   90.00
_cell.angle_beta   90.00
_cell.angle_gamma   90.00
#
_symmetry.space_group_name_H-M   'P 1'
#
loop_
_entity.id
_entity.type
_entity.pdbx_description
1 polymer ?
#
loop_
_entity_poly.entity_id
_entity_poly.type
_entity_poly.pdbx_seq_one_letter_code
_entity_poly.pdbx_strand_id
1 'polypeptide(L)'
;MLEIASKEVGDLVNVTHSNPNESLLEISALGVSKGETLAKLAMKLGINSEDCISFGDNPNDFSMLSWCGRSYAMADGHPDGIKYATALAPASTEHGVSQIIEELLQLPPR
;
A
#
# COMPACT_ATOMS: atom_id res chain seq x y z
N MET A 1 -8.21 18.59 3.08
CA MET A 1 -7.81 18.45 4.50
C MET A 1 -6.45 17.81 4.65
N LEU A 2 -6.17 16.68 3.98
CA LEU A 2 -4.84 16.07 4.01
C LEU A 2 -3.72 17.06 3.67
N GLU A 3 -3.85 17.82 2.57
CA GLU A 3 -2.86 18.82 2.17
C GLU A 3 -2.59 19.88 3.26
N ILE A 4 -3.66 20.35 3.92
CA ILE A 4 -3.56 21.31 5.03
C ILE A 4 -2.84 20.66 6.21
N ALA A 5 -3.26 19.46 6.63
CA ALA A 5 -2.64 18.75 7.74
C ALA A 5 -1.16 18.44 7.47
N SER A 6 -0.82 17.96 6.28
CA SER A 6 0.57 17.71 5.89
C SER A 6 1.42 18.97 5.94
N LYS A 7 0.88 20.12 5.53
CA LYS A 7 1.58 21.41 5.61
C LYS A 7 1.81 21.87 7.06
N GLU A 8 0.82 21.72 7.93
CA GLU A 8 0.87 22.27 9.28
C GLU A 8 1.61 21.36 10.28
N VAL A 9 1.57 20.04 10.09
CA VAL A 9 2.13 19.08 11.06
C VAL A 9 3.03 17.98 10.46
N GLY A 10 3.30 18.01 9.14
CA GLY A 10 4.03 16.93 8.45
C GLY A 10 5.46 16.68 8.95
N ASP A 11 6.10 17.70 9.56
CA ASP A 11 7.44 17.55 10.16
C ASP A 11 7.41 16.90 11.55
N LEU A 12 6.23 16.77 12.16
CA LEU A 12 6.04 16.27 13.53
C LEU A 12 5.44 14.85 13.56
N VAL A 13 4.60 14.55 12.58
CA VAL A 13 3.79 13.32 12.52
C VAL A 13 3.65 12.85 11.08
N ASN A 14 3.37 11.56 10.91
CA ASN A 14 2.95 11.05 9.62
C ASN A 14 1.43 11.17 9.50
N VAL A 15 0.94 11.74 8.39
CA VAL A 15 -0.49 11.96 8.13
C VAL A 15 -0.90 11.20 6.87
N THR A 16 -2.00 10.46 6.95
CA THR A 16 -2.57 9.72 5.81
C THR A 16 -4.10 9.62 5.94
N HIS A 17 -4.73 8.85 5.05
CA HIS A 17 -6.13 8.43 5.18
C HIS A 17 -6.36 7.11 4.44
N SER A 18 -7.39 6.38 4.87
CA SER A 18 -7.85 5.12 4.27
C SER A 18 -9.26 5.18 3.69
N ASN A 19 -9.95 6.31 3.82
CA ASN A 19 -11.30 6.48 3.31
C ASN A 19 -11.31 7.66 2.32
N PRO A 20 -11.73 7.44 1.05
CA PRO A 20 -11.83 8.51 0.07
C PRO A 20 -13.14 9.32 0.18
N ASN A 21 -14.16 8.77 0.85
CA ASN A 21 -15.52 9.32 0.87
C ASN A 21 -15.85 10.07 2.17
N GLU A 22 -15.07 9.83 3.22
CA GLU A 22 -15.23 10.47 4.52
C GLU A 22 -14.08 11.40 4.84
N SER A 23 -14.38 12.42 5.64
CA SER A 23 -13.38 13.35 6.16
C SER A 23 -12.61 12.71 7.32
N LEU A 24 -11.69 11.81 6.99
CA LEU A 24 -10.83 11.10 7.95
C LEU A 24 -9.36 11.48 7.75
N LEU A 25 -8.68 11.79 8.85
CA LEU A 25 -7.22 11.87 8.90
C LEU A 25 -6.71 10.84 9.90
N GLU A 26 -5.71 10.08 9.48
CA GLU A 26 -4.95 9.16 10.32
C GLU A 26 -3.61 9.80 10.63
N ILE A 27 -3.30 9.95 11.92
CA ILE A 27 -2.08 10.57 12.40
C ILE A 27 -1.30 9.56 13.25
N SER A 28 -0.06 9.28 12.85
CA SER A 28 0.86 8.40 13.54
C SER A 28 2.16 9.13 13.89
N ALA A 29 2.98 8.53 14.76
CA ALA A 29 4.31 9.05 15.04
C ALA A 29 5.14 9.17 13.75
N LEU A 30 6.05 10.14 13.71
CA LEU A 30 6.93 10.33 12.56
C LEU A 30 7.70 9.03 12.24
N GLY A 31 7.77 8.70 10.94
CA GLY A 31 8.38 7.46 10.47
C GLY A 31 7.51 6.21 10.66
N VAL A 32 6.29 6.30 11.20
CA VAL A 32 5.38 5.15 11.28
C VAL A 32 4.47 5.11 10.06
N SER A 33 4.66 4.09 9.22
CA SER A 33 3.83 3.78 8.05
C SER A 33 3.70 2.27 7.85
N LYS A 34 2.82 1.83 6.94
CA LYS A 34 2.71 0.40 6.57
C LYS A 34 4.02 -0.11 5.98
N GLY A 35 4.66 0.67 5.10
CA GLY A 35 5.94 0.32 4.49
C GLY A 35 7.07 0.17 5.51
N GLU A 36 7.23 1.14 6.42
CA GLU A 36 8.26 1.07 7.46
C GLU A 36 8.04 -0.12 8.40
N THR A 37 6.78 -0.38 8.77
CA THR A 37 6.43 -1.49 9.65
C THR A 37 6.69 -2.83 8.97
N LEU A 38 6.34 -2.95 7.69
CA LEU A 38 6.62 -4.14 6.88
C LEU A 38 8.13 -4.36 6.73
N ALA A 39 8.90 -3.31 6.43
CA ALA A 39 10.35 -3.39 6.30
C ALA A 39 11.03 -3.89 7.59
N LYS A 40 10.59 -3.36 8.74
CA LYS A 40 11.07 -3.81 10.06
C LYS A 40 10.72 -5.27 10.34
N LEU A 41 9.53 -5.73 9.95
CA LEU A 41 9.12 -7.12 10.12
C LEU A 41 9.92 -8.05 9.20
N ALA A 42 10.03 -7.71 7.92
CA ALA A 42 10.76 -8.49 6.93
C ALA A 42 12.23 -8.67 7.33
N MET A 43 12.88 -7.59 7.80
CA MET A 43 14.25 -7.64 8.32
C MET A 43 14.39 -8.64 9.49
N LYS A 44 13.44 -8.66 10.43
CA LYS A 44 13.44 -9.62 11.55
C LYS A 44 13.28 -11.08 11.08
N LEU A 45 12.65 -11.28 9.94
CA LEU A 45 12.43 -12.59 9.33
C LEU A 45 13.54 -12.98 8.33
N GLY A 46 14.50 -12.09 8.05
CA GLY A 46 15.54 -12.32 7.04
C GLY A 46 15.01 -12.31 5.60
N ILE A 47 13.90 -11.60 5.34
CA ILE A 47 13.26 -11.50 4.03
C ILE A 47 13.61 -10.13 3.42
N ASN A 48 14.05 -10.12 2.16
CA ASN A 48 14.33 -8.88 1.43
C ASN A 48 13.05 -8.33 0.77
N SER A 49 13.06 -7.04 0.44
CA SER A 49 11.94 -6.42 -0.28
C SER A 49 11.68 -7.07 -1.64
N GLU A 50 12.71 -7.55 -2.33
CA GLU A 50 12.61 -8.26 -3.62
C GLU A 50 11.80 -9.56 -3.52
N ASP A 51 11.79 -10.18 -2.34
CA ASP A 51 11.02 -11.39 -2.04
C ASP A 51 9.60 -11.07 -1.51
N CYS A 52 9.24 -9.79 -1.42
CA CYS A 52 7.94 -9.34 -0.93
C CYS A 52 7.01 -8.94 -2.07
N ILE A 53 5.73 -9.31 -1.91
CA ILE A 53 4.62 -8.86 -2.76
C ILE A 53 3.64 -8.08 -1.89
N SER A 54 3.22 -6.89 -2.33
CA SER A 54 2.17 -6.11 -1.67
C SER A 54 1.01 -5.74 -2.58
N PHE A 55 -0.15 -5.53 -1.97
CA PHE A 55 -1.38 -5.06 -2.60
C PHE A 55 -1.92 -3.89 -1.79
N GLY A 56 -2.46 -2.86 -2.45
CA GLY A 56 -2.94 -1.67 -1.75
C GLY A 56 -3.87 -0.83 -2.61
N ASP A 57 -4.77 -0.12 -1.95
CA ASP A 57 -5.85 0.63 -2.58
C ASP A 57 -5.91 2.08 -2.09
N ASN A 58 -5.31 2.41 -0.94
CA ASN A 58 -5.42 3.75 -0.37
C ASN A 58 -4.05 4.39 -0.05
N PRO A 59 -4.00 5.72 0.21
CA PRO A 59 -2.75 6.42 0.49
C PRO A 59 -1.94 5.90 1.67
N ASN A 60 -2.58 5.25 2.65
CA ASN A 60 -1.85 4.59 3.75
C ASN A 60 -1.06 3.35 3.30
N ASP A 61 -1.33 2.79 2.11
CA ASP A 61 -0.60 1.67 1.50
C ASP A 61 0.59 2.11 0.65
N PHE A 62 0.65 3.37 0.20
CA PHE A 62 1.64 3.82 -0.79
C PHE A 62 3.08 3.55 -0.36
N SER A 63 3.39 3.77 0.92
CA SER A 63 4.69 3.43 1.50
C SER A 63 5.06 1.94 1.38
N MET A 64 4.08 1.04 1.53
CA MET A 64 4.27 -0.41 1.41
C MET A 64 4.39 -0.84 -0.05
N LEU A 65 3.60 -0.21 -0.94
CA LEU A 65 3.67 -0.46 -2.38
C LEU A 65 5.05 -0.08 -2.95
N SER A 66 5.60 1.05 -2.52
CA SER A 66 6.92 1.53 -2.97
C SER A 66 8.09 0.74 -2.40
N TRP A 67 7.90 0.10 -1.24
CA TRP A 67 8.96 -0.67 -0.59
C TRP A 67 9.12 -2.07 -1.17
N CYS A 68 8.02 -2.77 -1.48
CA CYS A 68 8.07 -4.14 -2.02
C CYS A 68 8.63 -4.18 -3.45
N GLY A 69 9.44 -5.20 -3.75
CA GLY A 69 10.01 -5.41 -5.08
C GLY A 69 8.97 -5.77 -6.14
N ARG A 70 7.82 -6.31 -5.72
CA ARG A 70 6.63 -6.45 -6.54
C ARG A 70 5.43 -5.91 -5.77
N SER A 71 4.64 -5.06 -6.42
CA SER A 71 3.50 -4.42 -5.78
C SER A 71 2.39 -4.09 -6.77
N TYR A 72 1.16 -4.15 -6.27
CA TYR A 72 -0.05 -3.96 -7.08
C TYR A 72 -0.96 -2.92 -6.44
N ALA A 73 -1.24 -1.85 -7.18
CA ALA A 73 -2.34 -0.95 -6.84
C ALA A 73 -3.66 -1.56 -7.34
N MET A 74 -4.71 -1.53 -6.52
CA MET A 74 -6.02 -2.04 -6.91
C MET A 74 -6.67 -1.11 -7.94
N ALA A 75 -7.27 -1.66 -9.01
CA ALA A 75 -7.86 -0.87 -10.09
C ALA A 75 -9.05 0.01 -9.64
N ASP A 76 -9.76 -0.40 -8.58
CA ASP A 76 -10.83 0.34 -7.91
C ASP A 76 -10.33 1.19 -6.73
N GLY A 77 -9.01 1.26 -6.53
CA GLY A 77 -8.37 2.06 -5.49
C GLY A 77 -8.12 3.52 -5.88
N HIS A 78 -7.38 4.21 -5.02
CA HIS A 78 -7.02 5.61 -5.19
C HIS A 78 -6.24 5.80 -6.51
N PRO A 79 -6.59 6.80 -7.36
CA PRO A 79 -5.99 6.99 -8.68
C PRO A 79 -4.46 7.10 -8.69
N ASP A 80 -3.90 7.65 -7.62
CA ASP A 80 -2.44 7.79 -7.47
C ASP A 80 -1.72 6.51 -7.06
N GLY A 81 -2.42 5.43 -6.69
CA GLY A 81 -1.79 4.20 -6.20
C GLY A 81 -0.77 3.61 -7.17
N ILE A 82 -1.03 3.69 -8.48
CA ILE A 82 -0.12 3.21 -9.52
C ILE A 82 1.23 3.97 -9.57
N LYS A 83 1.30 5.20 -9.04
CA LYS A 83 2.57 5.94 -8.93
C LYS A 83 3.52 5.30 -7.92
N TYR A 84 2.98 4.48 -7.02
CA TYR A 84 3.70 3.84 -5.92
C TYR A 84 3.82 2.32 -6.08
N ALA A 85 3.18 1.73 -7.10
CA ALA A 85 3.14 0.29 -7.35
C ALA A 85 3.83 -0.10 -8.66
N THR A 86 4.26 -1.36 -8.76
CA THR A 86 4.88 -1.89 -10.00
C THR A 86 3.87 -2.23 -11.09
N ALA A 87 2.60 -2.50 -10.72
CA ALA A 87 1.53 -2.88 -11.63
C ALA A 87 0.14 -2.56 -11.04
N LEU A 88 -0.90 -2.76 -11.86
CA LEU A 88 -2.29 -2.78 -11.41
C LEU A 88 -2.76 -4.21 -11.19
N ALA A 89 -3.46 -4.44 -10.09
CA ALA A 89 -4.32 -5.62 -9.93
C ALA A 89 -5.75 -5.29 -10.39
N PRO A 90 -6.56 -6.31 -10.76
CA PRO A 90 -7.99 -6.12 -10.98
C PRO A 90 -8.67 -5.52 -9.76
N ALA A 91 -9.92 -5.09 -9.91
CA ALA A 91 -10.67 -4.49 -8.82
C ALA A 91 -10.74 -5.44 -7.62
N SER A 92 -10.68 -4.89 -6.41
CA SER A 92 -10.84 -5.64 -5.16
C SER A 92 -12.20 -6.36 -5.12
N THR A 93 -13.23 -5.71 -5.66
CA THR A 93 -14.60 -6.24 -5.85
C THR A 93 -14.69 -7.40 -6.83
N GLU A 94 -13.66 -7.63 -7.66
CA GLU A 94 -13.55 -8.73 -8.62
C GLU A 94 -12.53 -9.79 -8.15
N HIS A 95 -12.17 -9.80 -6.86
CA HIS A 95 -11.15 -10.69 -6.30
C HIS A 95 -9.74 -10.50 -6.92
N GLY A 96 -9.37 -9.26 -7.29
CA GLY A 96 -8.10 -9.00 -7.98
C GLY A 96 -6.86 -9.56 -7.28
N VAL A 97 -6.80 -9.52 -5.94
CA VAL A 97 -5.68 -10.11 -5.18
C VAL A 97 -5.53 -11.61 -5.44
N SER A 98 -6.63 -12.38 -5.44
CA SER A 98 -6.54 -13.82 -5.64
C SER A 98 -6.13 -14.16 -7.07
N GLN A 99 -6.63 -13.41 -8.06
CA GLN A 99 -6.25 -13.61 -9.46
C GLN A 99 -4.73 -13.47 -9.65
N ILE A 100 -4.15 -12.42 -9.08
CA ILE A 100 -2.69 -12.21 -9.13
C ILE A 100 -1.96 -13.33 -8.40
N ILE A 101 -2.38 -13.72 -7.20
CA ILE A 101 -1.72 -14.82 -6.46
C ILE A 101 -1.79 -16.14 -7.26
N GLU A 102 -2.95 -16.45 -7.85
CA GLU A 102 -3.14 -17.66 -8.68
C GLU A 102 -2.23 -17.63 -9.91
N GLU A 103 -2.10 -16.49 -10.59
CA GLU A 103 -1.16 -16.32 -11.71
C GLU A 103 0.30 -16.53 -11.28
N LEU A 104 0.72 -15.89 -10.18
CA LEU A 104 2.09 -15.95 -9.69
C LEU A 104 2.50 -17.34 -9.23
N LEU A 105 1.55 -18.10 -8.67
CA LEU A 105 1.76 -19.47 -8.23
C LEU A 105 1.44 -20.51 -9.31
N GLN A 106 1.05 -20.08 -10.51
CA GLN A 106 0.65 -20.96 -11.63
C GLN A 106 -0.44 -21.98 -11.23
N LEU A 107 -1.39 -21.54 -10.41
CA LEU A 107 -2.52 -22.37 -9.99
C LEU A 107 -3.49 -22.59 -11.16
N PRO A 108 -4.17 -23.75 -11.24
CA PRO A 108 -5.18 -23.98 -12.27
C PRO A 108 -6.35 -22.98 -12.11
N PRO A 109 -6.98 -22.56 -13.23
CA PRO A 109 -8.18 -21.72 -13.17
C PRO A 109 -9.31 -22.43 -12.42
N ARG A 110 -10.11 -21.67 -11.67
CA ARG A 110 -11.28 -22.18 -10.96
C ARG A 110 -12.47 -22.42 -11.87
#